data_AF-A0A6L3Y2E4-F1
#
_entry.id   AF-A0A6L3Y2E4-F1
#
_cell.length_a   1.000
_cell.length_b   1.000
_cell.length_c   1.000
_cell.angle_alpha   90.00
_cell.angle_beta   90.00
_cell.angle_gamma   90.00
#
_symmetry.space_group_name_H-M   'P 1'
#
loop_
_entity.id
_entity.type
_entity.pdbx_description
1 polymer ?
#
loop_
_entity_poly.entity_id
_entity_poly.type
_entity_poly.pdbx_seq_one_letter_code
_entity_poly.pdbx_strand_id
1 'polypeptide(L)'
;MNRFIMANAQQCIGCRACEVACVMAHNGEQHALSERHFHPRITVLTSGLRKSPVTCHHCENAPCAQSCPNGAITQHSDSVQVNQQKCIGCKACVVACPFGTMDMLIAPLENDSVKASAHKCDLCLERPQGPACVENYPAEVLTLATPAVLDKLVKQRRQRSARLDALPWHSEAVQSAPPQTKRQQMQNTPARGEPDKLSPEARAYHFNEIYLPFRPEQAQREASRCLKCGEHSICEWTCPLHNHIPQWIERIGAGDIVGAAELSHQTNCLPEITGRVCPQDRLCEGACTLRDASGAVTIGNIERYISDRALAMGWTPDVSHVKP
;
A
#
# COMPACT_ATOMS: atom_id res chain seq x y z
N MET A 1 -1.96 19.73 22.51
CA MET A 1 -2.69 18.48 22.25
C MET A 1 -1.98 17.75 21.15
N ASN A 2 -1.62 16.49 21.38
CA ASN A 2 -0.87 15.69 20.45
C ASN A 2 -1.72 15.32 19.23
N ARG A 3 -1.07 15.33 18.07
CA ARG A 3 -1.65 14.84 16.81
C ARG A 3 -1.48 13.33 16.74
N PHE A 4 -2.38 12.67 16.04
CA PHE A 4 -2.28 11.23 15.75
C PHE A 4 -3.01 10.88 14.46
N ILE A 5 -2.74 9.69 13.93
CA ILE A 5 -3.44 9.19 12.74
C ILE A 5 -4.68 8.44 13.18
N MET A 6 -5.85 8.88 12.73
CA MET A 6 -7.13 8.22 12.94
C MET A 6 -7.45 7.31 11.76
N ALA A 7 -7.80 6.06 12.05
CA ALA A 7 -8.14 5.05 11.07
C ALA A 7 -9.64 4.75 11.05
N ASN A 8 -10.23 4.66 9.85
CA ASN A 8 -11.59 4.19 9.64
C ASN A 8 -11.61 2.73 9.15
N ALA A 9 -11.73 1.79 10.09
CA ALA A 9 -11.80 0.36 9.80
C ALA A 9 -12.99 -0.04 8.91
N GLN A 10 -14.05 0.77 8.84
CA GLN A 10 -15.19 0.50 7.95
C GLN A 10 -14.88 0.79 6.48
N GLN A 11 -13.81 1.50 6.15
CA GLN A 11 -13.44 1.79 4.76
C GLN A 11 -12.09 1.17 4.35
N CYS A 12 -11.38 0.55 5.28
CA CYS A 12 -10.12 -0.14 4.98
C CYS A 12 -10.35 -1.42 4.16
N ILE A 13 -9.67 -1.53 3.02
CA ILE A 13 -9.65 -2.74 2.17
C ILE A 13 -8.44 -3.65 2.43
N GLY A 14 -7.54 -3.23 3.32
CA GLY A 14 -6.34 -3.98 3.73
C GLY A 14 -5.26 -4.10 2.64
N CYS A 15 -5.14 -3.11 1.77
CA CYS A 15 -4.20 -3.12 0.65
C CYS A 15 -2.72 -2.87 1.01
N ARG A 16 -2.43 -2.56 2.28
CA ARG A 16 -1.08 -2.27 2.80
C ARG A 16 -0.34 -1.10 2.13
N ALA A 17 -1.01 -0.30 1.29
CA ALA A 17 -0.43 0.88 0.65
C ALA A 17 0.10 1.93 1.67
N CYS A 18 -0.53 2.03 2.84
CA CYS A 18 -0.04 2.90 3.92
C CYS A 18 1.27 2.41 4.54
N GLU A 19 1.54 1.10 4.53
CA GLU A 19 2.81 0.53 5.00
C GLU A 19 3.93 0.87 4.03
N VAL A 20 3.70 0.65 2.73
CA VAL A 20 4.66 0.96 1.65
C VAL A 20 5.04 2.43 1.67
N ALA A 21 4.06 3.33 1.69
CA ALA A 21 4.31 4.78 1.77
C ALA A 21 5.08 5.19 3.04
N CYS A 22 4.81 4.53 4.17
CA CYS A 22 5.55 4.79 5.39
C CYS A 22 7.02 4.39 5.25
N VAL A 23 7.31 3.21 4.71
CA VAL A 23 8.69 2.74 4.49
C VAL A 23 9.42 3.66 3.51
N MET A 24 8.78 4.02 2.38
CA MET A 24 9.39 4.89 1.38
C MET A 24 9.74 6.27 1.93
N ALA A 25 8.83 6.90 2.68
CA ALA A 25 9.09 8.20 3.29
C ALA A 25 10.27 8.18 4.29
N HIS A 26 10.53 7.03 4.92
CA HIS A 26 11.67 6.83 5.81
C HIS A 26 12.89 6.19 5.13
N ASN A 27 12.86 6.11 3.80
CA ASN A 27 13.94 5.63 2.95
C ASN A 27 14.19 6.61 1.80
N GLY A 28 14.10 7.92 2.07
CA GLY A 28 14.41 8.98 1.10
C GLY A 28 13.47 9.03 -0.11
N GLU A 29 12.19 8.68 0.09
CA GLU A 29 11.18 8.55 -0.98
C GLU A 29 11.51 7.46 -2.01
N GLN A 30 12.32 6.46 -1.61
CA GLN A 30 12.70 5.31 -2.44
C GLN A 30 12.20 3.99 -1.85
N HIS A 31 12.02 2.99 -2.71
CA HIS A 31 11.67 1.64 -2.28
C HIS A 31 12.77 1.00 -1.43
N ALA A 32 12.37 0.34 -0.34
CA ALA A 32 13.27 -0.52 0.40
C ALA A 32 13.55 -1.79 -0.41
N LEU A 33 14.82 -1.98 -0.81
CA LEU A 33 15.26 -3.05 -1.72
C LEU A 33 15.27 -4.45 -1.09
N SER A 34 15.01 -4.57 0.20
CA SER A 34 14.98 -5.86 0.89
C SER A 34 13.91 -5.89 1.97
N GLU A 35 13.35 -7.08 2.21
CA GLU A 35 12.38 -7.30 3.29
C GLU A 35 12.95 -6.93 4.67
N ARG A 36 14.27 -7.10 4.87
CA ARG A 36 14.96 -6.71 6.11
C ARG A 36 14.98 -5.20 6.37
N HIS A 37 14.62 -4.39 5.38
CA HIS A 37 14.50 -2.94 5.52
C HIS A 37 13.04 -2.48 5.42
N PHE A 38 12.08 -3.41 5.26
CA PHE A 38 10.66 -3.11 5.22
C PHE A 38 10.06 -3.09 6.63
N HIS A 39 10.30 -1.98 7.32
CA HIS A 39 9.83 -1.76 8.70
C HIS A 39 8.84 -0.58 8.75
N PRO A 40 7.57 -0.79 8.38
CA PRO A 40 6.58 0.27 8.43
C PRO A 40 6.26 0.64 9.88
N ARG A 41 5.99 1.92 10.13
CA ARG A 41 5.57 2.43 11.46
C ARG A 41 4.04 2.39 11.67
N ILE A 42 3.33 1.78 10.73
CA ILE A 42 1.89 1.57 10.66
C ILE A 42 1.68 0.16 10.11
N THR A 43 0.76 -0.63 10.68
CA THR A 43 0.56 -2.02 10.28
C THR A 43 -0.92 -2.28 10.02
N VAL A 44 -1.22 -2.88 8.88
CA VAL A 44 -2.57 -3.33 8.53
C VAL A 44 -2.80 -4.70 9.15
N LEU A 45 -3.70 -4.75 10.12
CA LEU A 45 -4.15 -6.00 10.70
C LEU A 45 -5.39 -6.50 9.98
N THR A 46 -5.43 -7.81 9.75
CA THR A 46 -6.59 -8.52 9.21
C THR A 46 -7.06 -9.55 10.23
N SER A 47 -8.32 -9.46 10.63
CA SER A 47 -8.97 -10.39 11.56
C SER A 47 -10.34 -10.77 10.99
N GLY A 48 -10.41 -11.96 10.38
CA GLY A 48 -11.57 -12.38 9.60
C GLY A 48 -11.88 -11.38 8.48
N LEU A 49 -13.11 -10.84 8.48
CA LEU A 49 -13.54 -9.83 7.51
C LEU A 49 -13.15 -8.38 7.89
N ARG A 50 -12.60 -8.17 9.09
CA ARG A 50 -12.21 -6.83 9.56
C ARG A 50 -10.77 -6.57 9.20
N LYS A 51 -10.54 -5.40 8.59
CA LYS A 51 -9.22 -4.91 8.19
C LYS A 51 -9.06 -3.52 8.79
N SER A 52 -7.93 -3.26 9.44
CA SER A 52 -7.68 -1.93 10.00
C SER A 52 -6.18 -1.65 10.06
N PRO A 53 -5.73 -0.46 9.62
CA PRO A 53 -4.42 0.01 9.98
C PRO A 53 -4.39 0.34 11.48
N VAL A 54 -3.28 -0.01 12.12
CA VAL A 54 -2.97 0.27 13.52
C VAL A 54 -1.64 0.99 13.56
N THR A 55 -1.57 2.08 14.31
CA THR A 55 -0.39 2.97 14.37
C THR A 55 -0.34 3.69 15.71
N CYS A 56 0.81 4.27 16.04
CA CYS A 56 1.00 5.00 17.30
C CYS A 56 -0.02 6.14 17.43
N HIS A 57 -0.65 6.24 18.61
CA HIS A 57 -1.61 7.31 18.90
C HIS A 57 -0.96 8.55 19.53
N HIS A 58 0.37 8.57 19.70
CA HIS A 58 1.12 9.68 20.31
C HIS A 58 0.45 10.21 21.59
N CYS A 59 0.04 9.30 22.48
CA CYS A 59 -0.81 9.59 23.62
C CYS A 59 -0.29 10.77 24.46
N GLU A 60 -1.18 11.63 24.92
CA GLU A 60 -0.84 12.73 25.84
C GLU A 60 -0.15 12.21 27.10
N ASN A 61 -0.74 11.18 27.71
CA ASN A 61 -0.20 10.48 28.85
C ASN A 61 0.46 9.17 28.38
N ALA A 62 1.57 9.27 27.63
CA ALA A 62 2.20 8.13 26.96
C ALA A 62 2.87 7.13 27.92
N PRO A 63 2.32 5.91 28.10
CA PRO A 63 2.93 4.91 28.97
C PRO A 63 4.31 4.46 28.48
N CYS A 64 4.52 4.45 27.16
CA CYS A 64 5.81 4.12 26.55
C CYS A 64 6.90 5.12 26.96
N ALA A 65 6.58 6.41 27.11
CA ALA A 65 7.52 7.42 27.60
C ALA A 65 7.80 7.24 29.10
N GLN A 66 6.76 7.02 29.91
CA GLN A 66 6.89 6.80 31.37
C GLN A 66 7.69 5.55 31.72
N SER A 67 7.53 4.48 30.93
CA SER A 67 8.27 3.22 31.12
C SER A 67 9.73 3.29 30.64
N CYS A 68 10.19 4.39 30.03
CA CYS A 68 11.51 4.48 29.44
C CYS A 68 12.57 4.89 30.50
N PRO A 69 13.43 3.96 30.98
CA PRO A 69 14.36 4.26 32.07
C PRO A 69 15.47 5.23 31.67
N ASN A 70 15.81 5.30 30.37
CA ASN A 70 16.88 6.17 29.87
C ASN A 70 16.36 7.50 29.28
N GLY A 71 15.05 7.79 29.44
CA GLY A 71 14.45 9.01 28.89
C GLY A 71 14.61 9.15 27.36
N ALA A 72 14.68 8.03 26.65
CA ALA A 72 14.83 8.00 25.20
C ALA A 72 13.51 8.31 24.46
N ILE A 73 12.38 8.20 25.14
CA ILE A 73 11.06 8.49 24.58
C ILE A 73 10.49 9.68 25.33
N THR A 74 10.27 10.79 24.63
CA THR A 74 9.81 12.05 25.22
C THR A 74 8.74 12.70 24.36
N GLN A 75 7.91 13.56 24.98
CA GLN A 75 7.03 14.43 24.22
C GLN A 75 7.85 15.55 23.58
N HIS A 76 7.63 15.79 22.29
CA HIS A 76 8.22 16.88 21.53
C HIS A 76 7.13 17.60 20.74
N SER A 77 6.89 18.86 21.10
CA SER A 77 5.81 19.68 20.57
C SER A 77 4.44 19.01 20.73
N ASP A 78 3.87 18.48 19.65
CA ASP A 78 2.54 17.87 19.58
C ASP A 78 2.58 16.38 19.23
N SER A 79 3.67 15.69 19.62
CA SER A 79 3.83 14.26 19.39
C SER A 79 4.80 13.63 20.37
N VAL A 80 4.65 12.33 20.62
CA VAL A 80 5.66 11.53 21.36
C VAL A 80 6.73 11.06 20.38
N GLN A 81 8.02 11.18 20.72
CA GLN A 81 9.15 10.89 19.84
C GLN A 81 10.19 9.99 20.50
N VAL A 82 10.95 9.24 19.69
CA VAL A 82 12.06 8.38 20.15
C VAL A 82 13.38 8.99 19.72
N ASN A 83 14.27 9.24 20.68
CA ASN A 83 15.66 9.56 20.42
C ASN A 83 16.48 8.25 20.31
N GLN A 84 16.89 7.91 19.09
CA GLN A 84 17.62 6.67 18.78
C GLN A 84 19.05 6.64 19.35
N GLN A 85 19.62 7.78 19.72
CA GLN A 85 20.93 7.85 20.38
C GLN A 85 20.83 7.52 21.87
N LYS A 86 19.70 7.83 22.51
CA LYS A 86 19.43 7.49 23.91
C LYS A 86 18.80 6.11 24.09
N CYS A 87 18.22 5.52 23.06
CA CYS A 87 17.54 4.23 23.22
C CYS A 87 18.54 3.10 23.52
N ILE A 88 18.37 2.44 24.67
CA ILE A 88 19.19 1.30 25.11
C ILE A 88 18.56 -0.06 24.80
N GLY A 89 17.43 -0.10 24.10
CA GLY A 89 16.81 -1.36 23.67
C GLY A 89 16.19 -2.22 24.77
N CYS A 90 15.85 -1.66 25.94
CA CYS A 90 15.32 -2.42 27.09
C CYS A 90 13.91 -3.03 26.91
N LYS A 91 13.19 -2.69 25.83
CA LYS A 91 11.86 -3.19 25.46
C LYS A 91 10.71 -2.87 26.44
N ALA A 92 10.95 -2.11 27.51
CA ALA A 92 9.90 -1.70 28.46
C ALA A 92 8.73 -0.99 27.76
N CYS A 93 9.04 -0.13 26.80
CA CYS A 93 8.04 0.60 26.00
C CYS A 93 7.15 -0.31 25.13
N VAL A 94 7.65 -1.48 24.71
CA VAL A 94 6.87 -2.47 23.94
C VAL A 94 5.74 -3.01 24.79
N VAL A 95 6.08 -3.46 26.00
CA VAL A 95 5.10 -4.01 26.95
C VAL A 95 4.15 -2.93 27.47
N ALA A 96 4.63 -1.69 27.63
CA ALA A 96 3.83 -0.59 28.13
C ALA A 96 2.82 -0.04 27.11
N CYS A 97 3.00 -0.29 25.81
CA CYS A 97 2.12 0.28 24.79
C CYS A 97 0.75 -0.42 24.78
N PRO A 98 -0.35 0.27 25.13
CA PRO A 98 -1.67 -0.37 25.16
C PRO A 98 -2.22 -0.72 23.76
N PHE A 99 -1.63 -0.15 22.71
CA PHE A 99 -2.01 -0.38 21.32
C PHE A 99 -1.08 -1.40 20.61
N GLY A 100 0.01 -1.84 21.27
CA GLY A 100 0.97 -2.76 20.68
C GLY A 100 1.74 -2.21 19.47
N THR A 101 1.88 -0.88 19.36
CA THR A 101 2.48 -0.22 18.17
C THR A 101 3.94 0.18 18.37
N MET A 102 4.52 -0.21 19.50
CA MET A 102 5.95 -0.04 19.77
C MET A 102 6.66 -1.29 19.30
N ASP A 103 7.59 -1.12 18.37
CA ASP A 103 8.40 -2.20 17.81
C ASP A 103 9.88 -2.02 18.21
N MET A 104 10.69 -3.05 17.99
CA MET A 104 12.13 -3.05 18.26
C MET A 104 12.87 -3.47 17.00
N LEU A 105 13.57 -2.51 16.40
CA LEU A 105 14.47 -2.81 15.30
C LEU A 105 15.81 -3.28 15.84
N ILE A 106 16.36 -4.31 15.22
CA ILE A 106 17.67 -4.86 15.56
C ILE A 106 18.57 -4.61 14.35
N ALA A 107 19.48 -3.64 14.48
CA ALA A 107 20.46 -3.33 13.45
C ALA A 107 21.81 -3.96 13.80
N PRO A 108 22.52 -4.60 12.86
CA PRO A 108 23.89 -5.05 13.08
C PRO A 108 24.83 -3.83 13.22
N LEU A 109 25.87 -3.98 14.05
CA LEU A 109 26.97 -3.03 14.21
C LEU A 109 28.25 -3.62 13.61
N GLU A 110 29.24 -2.77 13.32
CA GLU A 110 30.52 -3.16 12.69
C GLU A 110 31.35 -4.17 13.49
N ASN A 111 31.09 -4.29 14.79
CA ASN A 111 31.81 -5.15 15.72
C ASN A 111 31.09 -6.49 16.01
N ASP A 112 30.27 -7.00 15.08
CA ASP A 112 29.40 -8.18 15.22
C ASP A 112 28.37 -8.11 16.35
N SER A 113 28.25 -6.96 17.03
CA SER A 113 27.19 -6.73 18.01
C SER A 113 25.94 -6.16 17.33
N VAL A 114 24.82 -6.12 18.06
CA VAL A 114 23.56 -5.59 17.54
C VAL A 114 23.09 -4.40 18.37
N LYS A 115 22.53 -3.40 17.70
CA LYS A 115 21.80 -2.30 18.33
C LYS A 115 20.31 -2.56 18.22
N ALA A 116 19.69 -2.84 19.37
CA ALA A 116 18.22 -2.86 19.48
C ALA A 116 17.72 -1.45 19.77
N SER A 117 16.80 -0.92 18.96
CA SER A 117 16.26 0.42 19.14
C SER A 117 14.74 0.46 18.95
N ALA A 118 14.07 1.27 19.77
CA ALA A 118 12.61 1.38 19.76
C ALA A 118 12.15 2.08 18.48
N HIS A 119 11.11 1.54 17.87
CA HIS A 119 10.59 1.99 16.58
C HIS A 119 9.07 2.17 16.67
N LYS A 120 8.59 3.32 16.20
CA LYS A 120 7.17 3.69 16.23
C LYS A 120 6.92 4.82 15.23
N CYS A 121 5.66 5.09 14.94
CA CYS A 121 5.28 6.27 14.15
C CYS A 121 5.83 7.54 14.80
N ASP A 122 6.42 8.39 13.97
CA ASP A 122 6.98 9.71 14.31
C ASP A 122 6.17 10.83 13.63
N LEU A 123 5.04 10.49 13.00
CA LEU A 123 4.20 11.36 12.16
C LEU A 123 4.94 11.97 10.97
N CYS A 124 6.00 11.31 10.49
CA CYS A 124 6.89 11.83 9.45
C CYS A 124 7.33 13.26 9.78
N LEU A 125 7.80 13.50 11.01
CA LEU A 125 8.12 14.83 11.54
C LEU A 125 9.07 15.63 10.65
N GLU A 126 9.99 14.95 9.96
CA GLU A 126 11.00 15.56 9.07
C GLU A 126 10.47 15.82 7.65
N ARG A 127 9.26 15.33 7.31
CA ARG A 127 8.65 15.46 5.99
C ARG A 127 7.70 16.67 5.96
N PRO A 128 7.95 17.70 5.12
CA PRO A 128 7.14 18.93 5.09
C PRO A 128 5.65 18.71 4.77
N GLN A 129 5.34 17.71 3.95
CA GLN A 129 3.98 17.35 3.54
C GLN A 129 3.23 16.56 4.63
N GLY A 130 3.92 16.19 5.72
CA GLY A 130 3.37 15.41 6.82
C GLY A 130 3.36 13.90 6.55
N PRO A 131 2.49 13.14 7.25
CA PRO A 131 2.50 11.69 7.21
C PRO A 131 2.20 11.13 5.81
N ALA A 132 3.19 10.46 5.21
CA ALA A 132 3.06 9.87 3.88
C ALA A 132 1.93 8.83 3.77
N CYS A 133 1.66 8.09 4.86
CA CYS A 133 0.55 7.14 4.89
C CYS A 133 -0.84 7.80 4.77
N VAL A 134 -1.00 9.06 5.20
CA VAL A 134 -2.24 9.83 5.06
C VAL A 134 -2.33 10.44 3.65
N GLU A 135 -1.19 10.85 3.07
CA GLU A 135 -1.14 11.40 1.71
C GLU A 135 -1.37 10.32 0.63
N ASN A 136 -0.75 9.15 0.78
CA ASN A 136 -0.84 8.05 -0.17
C ASN A 136 -2.24 7.42 -0.27
N TYR A 137 -3.13 7.73 0.69
CA TYR A 137 -4.38 7.03 0.88
C TYR A 137 -5.58 7.98 0.90
N PRO A 138 -6.76 7.59 0.38
CA PRO A 138 -7.94 8.44 0.46
C PRO A 138 -8.24 8.86 1.90
N ALA A 139 -8.56 10.15 2.08
CA ALA A 139 -8.84 10.76 3.38
C ALA A 139 -9.98 10.08 4.16
N GLU A 140 -10.82 9.30 3.48
CA GLU A 140 -11.93 8.53 4.05
C GLU A 140 -11.48 7.37 4.95
N VAL A 141 -10.21 6.94 4.85
CA VAL A 141 -9.68 5.80 5.62
C VAL A 141 -8.62 6.21 6.62
N LEU A 142 -7.72 7.12 6.26
CA LEU A 142 -6.69 7.65 7.16
C LEU A 142 -6.81 9.17 7.21
N THR A 143 -6.85 9.71 8.43
CA THR A 143 -6.91 11.16 8.63
C THR A 143 -5.94 11.56 9.74
N LEU A 144 -5.15 12.60 9.53
CA LEU A 144 -4.37 13.22 10.61
C LEU A 144 -5.33 13.98 11.54
N ALA A 145 -5.52 13.48 12.75
CA ALA A 145 -6.30 14.13 13.79
C ALA A 145 -5.49 15.27 14.40
N THR A 146 -5.80 16.50 13.97
CA THR A 146 -5.34 17.75 14.57
C THR A 146 -6.39 18.31 15.53
N PRO A 147 -6.04 19.25 16.43
CA PRO A 147 -7.03 19.90 17.29
C PRO A 147 -8.21 20.49 16.49
N ALA A 148 -7.93 21.15 15.36
CA ALA A 148 -8.96 21.70 14.49
C ALA A 148 -9.88 20.62 13.87
N VAL A 149 -9.31 19.47 13.48
CA VAL A 149 -10.09 18.33 12.96
C VAL A 149 -10.97 17.74 14.06
N LEU A 150 -10.43 17.57 15.27
CA LEU A 150 -11.18 17.06 16.42
C LEU A 150 -12.33 18.00 16.80
N ASP A 151 -12.08 19.31 16.86
CA ASP A 151 -13.11 20.31 17.13
C ASP A 151 -14.24 20.26 16.10
N LYS A 152 -13.90 20.11 14.81
CA LYS A 152 -14.87 19.94 13.74
C LYS A 152 -15.70 18.68 13.93
N LEU A 153 -15.08 17.53 14.25
CA LEU A 153 -15.76 16.27 14.48
C LEU A 153 -16.68 16.32 15.70
N VAL A 154 -16.24 16.94 16.79
CA VAL A 154 -17.05 17.16 17.99
C VAL A 154 -18.26 18.03 17.68
N LYS A 155 -18.08 19.15 16.95
CA LYS A 155 -19.19 20.01 16.51
C LYS A 155 -20.19 19.25 15.64
N GLN A 156 -19.72 18.45 14.69
CA GLN A 156 -20.57 17.62 13.84
C GLN A 156 -21.36 16.58 14.65
N ARG A 157 -20.73 15.91 15.63
CA ARG A 157 -21.42 14.96 16.51
C ARG A 157 -22.48 15.62 17.38
N ARG A 158 -22.20 16.81 17.93
CA ARG A 158 -23.18 17.62 18.68
C ARG A 158 -24.38 17.99 17.82
N GLN A 159 -24.14 18.45 16.58
CA GLN A 159 -25.19 18.78 15.63
C GLN A 159 -26.06 17.57 15.28
N ARG A 160 -25.47 16.40 15.02
CA ARG A 160 -26.23 15.16 14.77
C ARG A 160 -27.09 14.76 15.96
N SER A 161 -26.52 14.81 17.17
CA SER A 161 -27.24 14.48 18.41
C SER A 161 -28.41 15.45 18.66
N ALA A 162 -28.20 16.76 18.43
CA ALA A 162 -29.22 17.78 18.60
C ALA A 162 -30.36 17.71 17.56
N ARG A 163 -30.09 17.18 16.36
CA ARG A 163 -31.08 17.05 15.27
C ARG A 163 -32.03 15.86 15.41
N LEU A 164 -31.93 15.07 16.50
CA LEU A 164 -32.62 13.78 16.64
C LEU A 164 -32.31 12.78 15.50
N ASP A 165 -31.21 12.97 14.76
CA ASP A 165 -30.63 11.94 13.88
C ASP A 165 -29.92 10.84 14.70
N ALA A 166 -30.39 10.59 15.93
CA ALA A 166 -30.04 9.43 16.73
C ALA A 166 -30.69 8.18 16.11
N LEU A 167 -30.27 7.88 14.89
CA LEU A 167 -30.40 6.57 14.30
C LEU A 167 -29.75 5.57 15.27
N PRO A 168 -30.41 4.45 15.63
CA PRO A 168 -29.82 3.42 16.47
C PRO A 168 -28.43 3.01 15.97
N TRP A 169 -27.59 2.45 16.86
CA TRP A 169 -26.23 1.97 16.57
C TRP A 169 -26.12 1.05 15.32
N HIS A 170 -27.24 0.60 14.74
CA HIS A 170 -27.35 -0.30 13.60
C HIS A 170 -28.11 0.26 12.38
N SER A 171 -28.58 1.51 12.36
CA SER A 171 -29.26 2.04 11.15
C SER A 171 -28.36 3.03 10.42
N GLU A 172 -27.99 2.63 9.20
CA GLU A 172 -27.19 3.40 8.25
C GLU A 172 -27.82 4.77 8.02
N ALA A 173 -27.11 5.83 8.38
CA ALA A 173 -27.46 7.17 7.96
C ALA A 173 -27.29 7.25 6.45
N VAL A 174 -28.38 7.56 5.75
CA VAL A 174 -28.39 7.90 4.34
C VAL A 174 -27.41 9.06 4.13
N GLN A 175 -26.25 8.73 3.57
CA GLN A 175 -25.34 9.71 3.00
C GLN A 175 -25.64 9.77 1.51
N SER A 176 -25.85 11.00 1.01
CA SER A 176 -25.79 11.30 -0.42
C SER A 176 -24.56 10.63 -1.02
N ALA A 177 -24.76 9.74 -2.01
CA ALA A 177 -23.73 8.87 -2.55
C ALA A 177 -22.46 9.66 -2.93
N PRO A 178 -21.36 9.53 -2.15
CA PRO A 178 -20.05 9.91 -2.64
C PRO A 178 -19.71 9.00 -3.84
N PRO A 179 -18.70 9.34 -4.66
CA PRO A 179 -18.13 8.36 -5.60
C PRO A 179 -17.87 7.04 -4.87
N GLN A 180 -18.10 5.91 -5.56
CA GLN A 180 -18.00 4.58 -4.95
C GLN A 180 -16.69 4.44 -4.17
N THR A 181 -16.78 4.13 -2.86
CA THR A 181 -15.58 3.97 -2.03
C THR A 181 -14.76 2.77 -2.54
N LYS A 182 -13.44 2.75 -2.30
CA LYS A 182 -12.61 1.59 -2.71
C LYS A 182 -13.12 0.28 -2.11
N ARG A 183 -13.79 0.32 -0.96
CA ARG A 183 -14.45 -0.85 -0.38
C ARG A 183 -15.63 -1.34 -1.23
N GLN A 184 -16.48 -0.43 -1.69
CA GLN A 184 -17.58 -0.75 -2.62
C GLN A 184 -17.05 -1.25 -3.96
N GLN A 185 -16.00 -0.61 -4.51
CA GLN A 185 -15.33 -1.08 -5.73
C GLN A 185 -14.80 -2.51 -5.55
N MET A 186 -14.10 -2.80 -4.45
CA MET A 186 -13.60 -4.15 -4.14
C MET A 186 -14.73 -5.18 -4.07
N GLN A 187 -15.87 -4.83 -3.44
CA GLN A 187 -17.04 -5.70 -3.34
C GLN A 187 -17.71 -5.96 -4.69
N ASN A 188 -17.72 -4.95 -5.57
CA ASN A 188 -18.33 -5.03 -6.90
C ASN A 188 -17.38 -5.56 -7.98
N THR A 189 -16.12 -5.86 -7.62
CA THR A 189 -15.11 -6.32 -8.58
C THR A 189 -15.48 -7.73 -9.06
N PRO A 190 -15.65 -7.97 -10.38
CA PRO A 190 -16.02 -9.28 -10.88
C PRO A 190 -14.94 -10.35 -10.62
N ALA A 191 -15.27 -11.63 -10.77
CA ALA A 191 -14.28 -12.72 -10.64
C ALA A 191 -13.20 -12.67 -11.72
N ARG A 192 -11.96 -13.09 -11.38
CA ARG A 192 -10.79 -13.10 -12.28
C ARG A 192 -11.08 -13.90 -13.54
N GLY A 193 -10.76 -13.30 -14.69
CA GLY A 193 -10.72 -14.04 -15.95
C GLY A 193 -9.39 -14.75 -16.07
N GLU A 194 -9.39 -16.03 -16.45
CA GLU A 194 -8.17 -16.73 -16.79
C GLU A 194 -7.84 -16.49 -18.28
N PRO A 195 -6.55 -16.36 -18.64
CA PRO A 195 -6.14 -16.21 -20.03
C PRO A 195 -6.52 -17.45 -20.84
N ASP A 196 -6.94 -17.22 -22.08
CA ASP A 196 -7.27 -18.28 -23.02
C ASP A 196 -6.03 -19.13 -23.33
N LYS A 197 -6.19 -20.45 -23.41
CA LYS A 197 -5.12 -21.40 -23.67
C LYS A 197 -5.49 -22.26 -24.87
N LEU A 198 -4.48 -22.70 -25.63
CA LEU A 198 -4.65 -23.79 -26.56
C LEU A 198 -5.11 -25.06 -25.82
N SER A 199 -5.98 -25.84 -26.45
CA SER A 199 -6.46 -27.10 -25.88
C SER A 199 -5.28 -28.06 -25.64
N PRO A 200 -5.38 -28.99 -24.68
CA PRO A 200 -4.34 -29.98 -24.45
C PRO A 200 -3.94 -30.75 -25.72
N GLU A 201 -4.91 -31.11 -26.56
CA GLU A 201 -4.71 -31.84 -27.81
C GLU A 201 -3.97 -31.00 -28.85
N ALA A 202 -4.32 -29.71 -28.96
CA ALA A 202 -3.69 -28.80 -29.91
C ALA A 202 -2.21 -28.54 -29.54
N ARG A 203 -1.90 -28.38 -28.25
CA ARG A 203 -0.55 -28.04 -27.77
C ARG A 203 0.37 -29.24 -27.54
N ALA A 204 -0.09 -30.47 -27.73
CA ALA A 204 0.70 -31.68 -27.48
C ALA A 204 1.80 -31.93 -28.53
N TYR A 205 1.66 -31.36 -29.73
CA TYR A 205 2.48 -31.71 -30.89
C TYR A 205 3.37 -30.55 -31.40
N HIS A 206 3.48 -29.46 -30.64
CA HIS A 206 4.31 -28.31 -31.02
C HIS A 206 4.88 -27.57 -29.81
N PHE A 207 5.91 -26.76 -30.02
CA PHE A 207 6.55 -25.94 -28.99
C PHE A 207 6.09 -24.47 -29.01
N ASN A 208 5.02 -24.14 -29.75
CA ASN A 208 4.44 -22.79 -29.74
C ASN A 208 3.89 -22.42 -28.36
N GLU A 209 3.79 -21.11 -28.09
CA GLU A 209 3.26 -20.56 -26.84
C GLU A 209 1.83 -21.08 -26.54
N ILE A 210 1.62 -21.56 -25.32
CA ILE A 210 0.35 -22.19 -24.89
C ILE A 210 -0.75 -21.15 -24.66
N TYR A 211 -0.37 -19.98 -24.12
CA TYR A 211 -1.28 -18.92 -23.72
C TYR A 211 -1.52 -17.99 -24.90
N LEU A 212 -2.79 -17.74 -25.22
CA LEU A 212 -3.17 -16.80 -26.26
C LEU A 212 -3.01 -15.35 -25.76
N PRO A 213 -2.61 -14.41 -26.64
CA PRO A 213 -2.55 -12.99 -26.29
C PRO A 213 -3.92 -12.45 -25.87
N PHE A 214 -3.94 -11.51 -24.93
CA PHE A 214 -5.17 -10.81 -24.58
C PHE A 214 -5.74 -10.04 -25.77
N ARG A 215 -7.06 -10.16 -25.94
CA ARG A 215 -7.83 -9.24 -26.76
C ARG A 215 -7.98 -7.89 -26.05
N PRO A 216 -8.19 -6.78 -26.77
CA PRO A 216 -8.39 -5.47 -26.15
C PRO A 216 -9.49 -5.47 -25.10
N GLU A 217 -10.58 -6.19 -25.32
CA GLU A 217 -11.70 -6.28 -24.38
C GLU A 217 -11.30 -7.02 -23.09
N GLN A 218 -10.45 -8.06 -23.19
CA GLN A 218 -9.93 -8.79 -22.05
C GLN A 218 -8.97 -7.92 -21.24
N ALA A 219 -8.06 -7.21 -21.91
CA ALA A 219 -7.14 -6.28 -21.27
C ALA A 219 -7.88 -5.14 -20.55
N GLN A 220 -8.89 -4.55 -21.18
CA GLN A 220 -9.73 -3.51 -20.56
C GLN A 220 -10.49 -4.03 -19.34
N ARG A 221 -11.11 -5.22 -19.46
CA ARG A 221 -11.83 -5.85 -18.35
C ARG A 221 -10.92 -6.17 -17.16
N GLU A 222 -9.71 -6.66 -17.41
CA GLU A 222 -8.77 -6.96 -16.33
C GLU A 222 -8.15 -5.70 -15.73
N ALA A 223 -7.87 -4.67 -16.55
CA ALA A 223 -7.42 -3.37 -16.07
C ALA A 223 -8.46 -2.68 -15.17
N SER A 224 -9.75 -2.78 -15.51
CA SER A 224 -10.85 -2.19 -14.71
C SER A 224 -11.03 -2.81 -13.33
N ARG A 225 -10.39 -3.96 -13.04
CA ARG A 225 -10.37 -4.56 -11.70
C ARG A 225 -9.41 -3.84 -10.76
N CYS A 226 -8.39 -3.17 -11.27
CA CYS A 226 -7.38 -2.53 -10.42
C CYS A 226 -8.01 -1.41 -9.57
N LEU A 227 -7.88 -1.51 -8.26
CA LEU A 227 -8.44 -0.52 -7.31
C LEU A 227 -7.59 0.75 -7.16
N LYS A 228 -6.44 0.85 -7.86
CA LYS A 228 -5.38 1.85 -7.65
C LYS A 228 -5.18 2.13 -6.15
N CYS A 229 -4.66 1.15 -5.42
CA CYS A 229 -4.75 1.07 -3.94
C CYS A 229 -4.22 2.34 -3.22
N GLY A 230 -3.17 2.95 -3.75
CA GLY A 230 -2.60 4.25 -3.39
C GLY A 230 -1.76 4.74 -4.57
N GLU A 231 -0.99 5.81 -4.38
CA GLU A 231 0.06 6.19 -5.34
C GLU A 231 1.15 5.11 -5.35
N HIS A 232 1.62 4.72 -4.16
CA HIS A 232 2.45 3.54 -3.98
C HIS A 232 1.64 2.37 -3.42
N SER A 233 1.90 1.18 -3.93
CA SER A 233 1.09 -0.01 -3.68
C SER A 233 1.90 -1.25 -3.30
N ILE A 234 1.25 -2.22 -2.68
CA ILE A 234 1.94 -3.45 -2.26
C ILE A 234 2.40 -4.32 -3.45
N CYS A 235 1.69 -4.28 -4.59
CA CYS A 235 2.10 -5.03 -5.78
C CYS A 235 3.36 -4.43 -6.43
N GLU A 236 3.52 -3.10 -6.40
CA GLU A 236 4.75 -2.39 -6.79
C GLU A 236 5.90 -2.78 -5.86
N TRP A 237 5.72 -2.69 -4.54
CA TRP A 237 6.79 -3.06 -3.61
C TRP A 237 7.21 -4.55 -3.71
N THR A 238 6.25 -5.46 -3.89
CA THR A 238 6.54 -6.91 -3.98
C THR A 238 7.17 -7.29 -5.32
N CYS A 239 7.03 -6.45 -6.35
CA CYS A 239 7.77 -6.61 -7.59
C CYS A 239 9.26 -6.29 -7.32
N PRO A 240 10.21 -7.20 -7.61
CA PRO A 240 11.64 -6.92 -7.39
C PRO A 240 12.18 -5.72 -8.18
N LEU A 241 11.50 -5.34 -9.27
CA LEU A 241 11.83 -4.19 -10.10
C LEU A 241 11.11 -2.91 -9.66
N HIS A 242 10.16 -3.02 -8.72
CA HIS A 242 9.30 -1.93 -8.29
C HIS A 242 8.55 -1.26 -9.45
N ASN A 243 8.06 -2.07 -10.40
CA ASN A 243 7.31 -1.61 -11.56
C ASN A 243 6.10 -0.77 -11.13
N HIS A 244 5.82 0.30 -11.88
CA HIS A 244 4.69 1.22 -11.69
C HIS A 244 3.32 0.60 -12.07
N ILE A 245 3.00 -0.53 -11.44
CA ILE A 245 1.90 -1.43 -11.80
C ILE A 245 0.55 -0.72 -11.87
N PRO A 246 0.09 -0.02 -10.82
CA PRO A 246 -1.19 0.69 -10.90
C PRO A 246 -1.22 1.75 -12.00
N GLN A 247 -0.12 2.45 -12.24
CA GLN A 247 -0.04 3.57 -13.17
C GLN A 247 -0.09 3.11 -14.64
N TRP A 248 0.64 2.04 -15.02
CA TRP A 248 0.52 1.53 -16.38
C TRP A 248 -0.80 0.79 -16.61
N ILE A 249 -1.42 0.19 -15.58
CA ILE A 249 -2.79 -0.35 -15.69
C ILE A 249 -3.80 0.77 -15.95
N GLU A 250 -3.66 1.92 -15.28
CA GLU A 250 -4.51 3.09 -15.50
C GLU A 250 -4.40 3.60 -16.94
N ARG A 251 -3.18 3.62 -17.51
CA ARG A 251 -2.97 3.95 -18.93
C ARG A 251 -3.64 2.97 -19.88
N ILE A 252 -3.64 1.66 -19.57
CA ILE A 252 -4.44 0.68 -20.31
C ILE A 252 -5.92 1.04 -20.24
N GLY A 253 -6.46 1.38 -19.07
CA GLY A 253 -7.84 1.84 -18.92
C GLY A 253 -8.18 3.08 -19.77
N ALA A 254 -7.19 3.95 -20.01
CA ALA A 254 -7.31 5.11 -20.89
C ALA A 254 -7.07 4.80 -22.39
N GLY A 255 -6.65 3.58 -22.74
CA GLY A 255 -6.30 3.18 -24.11
C GLY A 255 -4.90 3.60 -24.56
N ASP A 256 -4.07 4.14 -23.67
CA ASP A 256 -2.70 4.59 -23.95
C ASP A 256 -1.71 3.42 -23.84
N ILE A 257 -1.63 2.60 -24.89
CA ILE A 257 -0.72 1.44 -24.96
C ILE A 257 0.75 1.87 -24.98
N VAL A 258 1.08 2.89 -25.78
CA VAL A 258 2.46 3.33 -25.96
C VAL A 258 3.01 3.92 -24.66
N GLY A 259 2.26 4.81 -24.01
CA GLY A 259 2.68 5.37 -22.74
C GLY A 259 2.70 4.33 -21.60
N ALA A 260 1.84 3.30 -21.66
CA ALA A 260 1.95 2.16 -20.75
C ALA A 260 3.25 1.37 -20.96
N ALA A 261 3.65 1.14 -22.22
CA ALA A 261 4.89 0.45 -22.56
C ALA A 261 6.13 1.24 -22.14
N GLU A 262 6.14 2.55 -22.40
CA GLU A 262 7.19 3.46 -21.93
C GLU A 262 7.34 3.42 -20.41
N LEU A 263 6.22 3.52 -19.68
CA LEU A 263 6.23 3.48 -18.22
C LEU A 263 6.68 2.12 -17.68
N SER A 264 6.27 1.02 -18.32
CA SER A 264 6.74 -0.32 -17.97
C SER A 264 8.25 -0.46 -18.17
N HIS A 265 8.80 0.12 -19.25
CA HIS A 265 10.22 0.06 -19.56
C HIS A 265 11.11 0.97 -18.70
N GLN A 266 10.56 1.92 -17.94
CA GLN A 266 11.34 2.77 -17.03
C GLN A 266 11.98 1.98 -15.88
N THR A 267 11.33 0.88 -15.47
CA THR A 267 11.75 0.05 -14.32
C THR A 267 12.14 -1.37 -14.74
N ASN A 268 11.73 -1.80 -15.94
CA ASN A 268 11.94 -3.15 -16.45
C ASN A 268 12.57 -3.10 -17.84
N CYS A 269 13.74 -3.68 -18.02
CA CYS A 269 14.36 -3.73 -19.36
C CYS A 269 13.71 -4.76 -20.30
N LEU A 270 12.94 -5.72 -19.76
CA LEU A 270 12.37 -6.86 -20.50
C LEU A 270 10.92 -7.21 -20.05
N PRO A 271 9.96 -6.27 -20.09
CA PRO A 271 8.55 -6.51 -19.75
C PRO A 271 7.90 -7.59 -20.63
N GLU A 272 8.31 -7.73 -21.89
CA GLU A 272 7.85 -8.77 -22.80
C GLU A 272 8.23 -10.19 -22.34
N ILE A 273 9.31 -10.32 -21.56
CA ILE A 273 9.77 -11.60 -20.99
C ILE A 273 9.16 -11.81 -19.61
N THR A 274 9.29 -10.82 -18.73
CA THR A 274 8.83 -10.91 -17.33
C THR A 274 7.32 -11.12 -17.21
N GLY A 275 6.51 -10.52 -18.08
CA GLY A 275 5.08 -10.80 -18.17
C GLY A 275 4.73 -12.27 -18.47
N ARG A 276 5.67 -13.04 -19.03
CA ARG A 276 5.52 -14.46 -19.38
C ARG A 276 6.10 -15.42 -18.34
N VAL A 277 7.24 -15.08 -17.74
CA VAL A 277 8.06 -16.04 -16.96
C VAL A 277 8.14 -15.73 -15.47
N CYS A 278 7.78 -14.52 -15.03
CA CYS A 278 7.82 -14.21 -13.61
C CYS A 278 6.85 -15.12 -12.82
N PRO A 279 7.21 -15.57 -11.61
CA PRO A 279 6.27 -16.30 -10.75
C PRO A 279 5.31 -15.32 -10.07
N GLN A 280 4.35 -14.77 -10.82
CA GLN A 280 3.52 -13.66 -10.32
C GLN A 280 2.67 -14.04 -9.10
N ASP A 281 2.29 -15.32 -8.97
CA ASP A 281 1.56 -15.90 -7.84
C ASP A 281 2.29 -15.73 -6.50
N ARG A 282 3.62 -15.61 -6.54
CA ARG A 282 4.49 -15.38 -5.37
C ARG A 282 4.98 -13.94 -5.26
N LEU A 283 4.70 -13.11 -6.27
CA LEU A 283 5.15 -11.73 -6.38
C LEU A 283 3.96 -10.77 -6.42
N CYS A 284 3.84 -9.96 -7.48
CA CYS A 284 2.88 -8.88 -7.60
C CYS A 284 1.41 -9.34 -7.53
N GLU A 285 1.05 -10.45 -8.17
CA GLU A 285 -0.31 -11.01 -8.11
C GLU A 285 -0.55 -11.71 -6.77
N GLY A 286 0.50 -12.35 -6.22
CA GLY A 286 0.52 -12.88 -4.87
C GLY A 286 0.22 -11.80 -3.82
N ALA A 287 0.73 -10.59 -3.98
CA ALA A 287 0.47 -9.48 -3.05
C ALA A 287 -0.82 -8.69 -3.32
N CYS A 288 -1.51 -8.96 -4.43
CA CYS A 288 -2.66 -8.15 -4.86
C CYS A 288 -3.79 -8.16 -3.82
N THR A 289 -4.29 -6.98 -3.45
CA THR A 289 -5.40 -6.80 -2.48
C THR A 289 -6.66 -7.60 -2.82
N LEU A 290 -6.90 -7.83 -4.12
CA LEU A 290 -8.08 -8.54 -4.63
C LEU A 290 -7.95 -10.06 -4.58
N ARG A 291 -6.74 -10.60 -4.39
CA ARG A 291 -6.44 -12.03 -4.52
C ARG A 291 -7.44 -12.91 -3.76
N ASP A 292 -7.65 -12.61 -2.49
CA ASP A 292 -8.48 -13.43 -1.60
C ASP A 292 -9.98 -13.13 -1.73
N ALA A 293 -10.37 -12.05 -2.42
CA ALA A 293 -11.76 -11.61 -2.56
C ALA A 293 -12.40 -12.03 -3.89
N SER A 294 -11.75 -11.75 -5.01
CA SER A 294 -12.28 -12.01 -6.36
C SER A 294 -11.19 -12.49 -7.35
N GLY A 295 -10.02 -12.84 -6.84
CA GLY A 295 -8.82 -13.17 -7.61
C GLY A 295 -7.99 -11.93 -7.94
N ALA A 296 -6.67 -12.11 -8.02
CA ALA A 296 -5.75 -11.02 -8.30
C ALA A 296 -6.02 -10.41 -9.68
N VAL A 297 -5.63 -9.15 -9.87
CA VAL A 297 -5.50 -8.59 -11.22
C VAL A 297 -4.45 -9.42 -11.96
N THR A 298 -4.69 -9.78 -13.23
CA THR A 298 -3.73 -10.55 -14.04
C THR A 298 -2.57 -9.65 -14.53
N ILE A 299 -1.78 -9.13 -13.60
CA ILE A 299 -0.68 -8.17 -13.83
C ILE A 299 0.27 -8.68 -14.91
N GLY A 300 0.70 -9.95 -14.85
CA GLY A 300 1.64 -10.50 -15.83
C GLY A 300 1.09 -10.54 -17.27
N ASN A 301 -0.19 -10.91 -17.42
CA ASN A 301 -0.83 -10.93 -18.74
C ASN A 301 -1.08 -9.51 -19.28
N ILE A 302 -1.35 -8.53 -18.41
CA ILE A 302 -1.48 -7.13 -18.85
C ILE A 302 -0.10 -6.60 -19.27
N GLU A 303 0.98 -6.88 -18.53
CA GLU A 303 2.35 -6.52 -18.91
C GLU A 303 2.72 -7.11 -20.28
N ARG A 304 2.46 -8.41 -20.48
CA ARG A 304 2.61 -9.07 -21.79
C ARG A 304 1.80 -8.36 -22.89
N TYR A 305 0.53 -8.05 -22.63
CA TYR A 305 -0.35 -7.38 -23.59
C TYR A 305 0.17 -6.01 -24.01
N ILE A 306 0.65 -5.22 -23.04
CA ILE A 306 1.25 -3.89 -23.27
C ILE A 306 2.42 -4.02 -24.24
N SER A 307 3.40 -4.85 -23.90
CA SER A 307 4.63 -5.00 -24.69
C SER A 307 4.35 -5.56 -26.07
N ASP A 308 3.57 -6.64 -26.18
CA ASP A 308 3.25 -7.28 -27.46
C ASP A 308 2.51 -6.30 -28.40
N ARG A 309 1.56 -5.51 -27.88
CA ARG A 309 0.81 -4.52 -28.68
C ARG A 309 1.67 -3.33 -29.08
N ALA A 310 2.49 -2.79 -28.17
CA ALA A 310 3.38 -1.69 -28.49
C ALA A 310 4.37 -2.09 -29.59
N LEU A 311 5.02 -3.25 -29.47
CA LEU A 311 5.92 -3.79 -30.50
C LEU A 311 5.21 -3.98 -31.84
N ALA A 312 3.98 -4.51 -31.85
CA ALA A 312 3.18 -4.65 -33.07
C ALA A 312 2.78 -3.32 -33.71
N MET A 313 2.73 -2.22 -32.93
CA MET A 313 2.51 -0.85 -33.41
C MET A 313 3.81 -0.18 -33.92
N GLY A 314 4.94 -0.89 -33.89
CA GLY A 314 6.25 -0.35 -34.29
C GLY A 314 6.94 0.48 -33.21
N TRP A 315 6.44 0.46 -31.97
CA TRP A 315 7.14 1.05 -30.83
C TRP A 315 8.36 0.21 -30.48
N THR A 316 9.46 0.87 -30.11
CA THR A 316 10.69 0.23 -29.65
C THR A 316 11.20 0.94 -28.40
N PRO A 317 11.77 0.22 -27.42
CA PRO A 317 12.34 0.84 -26.23
C PRO A 317 13.48 1.78 -26.60
N ASP A 318 13.55 2.93 -25.94
CA ASP A 318 14.69 3.83 -26.05
C ASP A 318 15.90 3.25 -25.32
N VAL A 319 16.90 2.83 -26.07
CA VAL A 319 18.17 2.28 -25.58
C VAL A 319 19.34 3.25 -25.75
N SER A 320 19.08 4.52 -26.08
CA SER A 320 20.12 5.54 -26.32
C SER A 320 21.05 5.76 -25.11
N HIS A 321 20.56 5.46 -23.91
CA HIS A 321 21.32 5.58 -22.66
C HIS A 321 22.11 4.32 -22.28
N VAL A 322 21.94 3.21 -22.99
CA VAL A 322 22.63 1.94 -22.71
C VAL A 322 24.03 1.97 -23.29
N LYS A 323 25.06 1.86 -22.44
CA LYS A 323 26.46 1.72 -22.86
C LYS A 323 26.86 0.24 -22.88
N PRO A 324 27.52 -0.26 -23.95
CA PRO A 324 27.97 -1.65 -24.07
C PRO A 324 28.89 -2.14 -22.96
#